data_AF-A0AAW2H4C8-F1
#
_entry.id   AF-A0AAW2H4C8-F1
#
_cell.length_a   1.000
_cell.length_b   1.000
_cell.length_c   1.000
_cell.angle_alpha   90.00
_cell.angle_beta   90.00
_cell.angle_gamma   90.00
#
_symmetry.space_group_name_H-M   'P 1'
#
loop_
_entity.id
_entity.type
_entity.pdbx_description
1 polymer ?
#
loop_
_entity_poly.entity_id
_entity_poly.type
_entity_poly.pdbx_seq_one_letter_code
_entity_poly.pdbx_strand_id
1 'polypeptide(L)'
;MAADRGAFIDQSQSLNIHIGDPTTEKLTSMHFYGWKSGLKTGMYYLRTKPAANPIQFTVDQSKLQNRDSVASSNSSSSTIDNTVDSSPIQSPKKDVNDDDNAEKRKQLNEQASKNLEAMLACSRKNKEACTVCSS
;
A
#
# COMPACT_ATOMS: atom_id res chain seq x y z
N MET A 1 23.06 -12.24 -4.03
CA MET A 1 23.34 -11.07 -4.91
C MET A 1 23.81 -9.83 -4.14
N ALA A 2 22.99 -9.24 -3.25
CA ALA A 2 23.41 -8.02 -2.53
C ALA A 2 24.58 -8.24 -1.56
N ALA A 3 24.66 -9.43 -0.95
CA ALA A 3 25.78 -9.84 -0.09
C ALA A 3 27.04 -10.15 -0.92
N ASP A 4 26.90 -10.86 -2.04
CA ASP A 4 28.03 -11.30 -2.89
C ASP A 4 28.87 -10.13 -3.41
N ARG A 5 28.22 -9.02 -3.81
CA ARG A 5 28.92 -7.81 -4.25
C ARG A 5 29.52 -6.99 -3.09
N GLY A 6 29.10 -7.25 -1.85
CA GLY A 6 29.53 -6.52 -0.66
C GLY A 6 31.03 -6.66 -0.37
N ALA A 7 31.66 -7.74 -0.83
CA ALA A 7 33.10 -7.96 -0.72
C ALA A 7 33.95 -6.97 -1.54
N PHE A 8 33.36 -6.36 -2.58
CA PHE A 8 34.04 -5.42 -3.49
C PHE A 8 33.61 -3.96 -3.24
N ILE A 9 32.95 -3.68 -2.11
CA ILE A 9 32.46 -2.35 -1.75
C ILE A 9 33.07 -1.92 -0.42
N ASP A 10 33.94 -0.92 -0.47
CA ASP A 10 34.68 -0.40 0.68
C ASP A 10 33.75 0.14 1.77
N GLN A 11 32.77 0.95 1.37
CA GLN A 11 31.81 1.58 2.29
C GLN A 11 30.53 0.76 2.36
N SER A 12 29.42 1.25 1.82
CA SER A 12 28.17 0.49 1.75
C SER A 12 27.44 0.80 0.46
N GLN A 13 26.30 0.16 0.26
CA GLN A 13 25.43 0.33 -0.90
C GLN A 13 24.02 0.74 -0.44
N SER A 14 23.34 1.60 -1.19
CA SER A 14 21.93 1.89 -0.94
C SER A 14 21.08 0.66 -1.30
N LEU A 15 20.44 0.05 -0.30
CA LEU A 15 19.62 -1.15 -0.47
C LEU A 15 18.13 -0.83 -0.29
N ASN A 16 17.42 -0.64 -1.38
CA ASN A 16 15.97 -0.46 -1.37
C ASN A 16 15.25 -1.81 -1.33
N ILE A 17 14.31 -1.96 -0.39
CA ILE A 17 13.55 -3.19 -0.19
C ILE A 17 12.11 -2.95 -0.61
N HIS A 18 11.58 -3.86 -1.41
CA HIS A 18 10.22 -3.80 -1.91
C HIS A 18 9.43 -4.99 -1.35
N ILE A 19 8.44 -4.72 -0.51
CA ILE A 19 7.59 -5.75 0.10
C ILE A 19 6.15 -5.31 -0.13
N GLY A 20 5.35 -6.12 -0.83
CA GLY A 20 3.94 -5.81 -1.11
C GLY A 20 3.16 -5.56 0.18
N ASP A 21 3.04 -6.62 1.00
CA ASP A 21 2.35 -6.58 2.30
C ASP A 21 3.35 -6.70 3.46
N PRO A 22 3.76 -5.56 4.05
CA PRO A 22 4.69 -5.55 5.17
C PRO A 22 3.99 -6.07 6.43
N THR A 23 4.54 -7.11 7.02
CA THR A 23 4.17 -7.61 8.35
C THR A 23 5.39 -7.56 9.25
N THR A 24 5.22 -7.37 10.55
CA THR A 24 6.34 -7.32 11.51
C THR A 24 7.24 -8.55 11.43
N GLU A 25 6.66 -9.75 11.23
CA GLU A 25 7.44 -10.99 11.08
C GLU A 25 8.35 -10.98 9.84
N LYS A 26 7.81 -10.57 8.69
CA LYS A 26 8.58 -10.44 7.43
C LYS A 26 9.67 -9.38 7.55
N LEU A 27 9.39 -8.23 8.17
CA LEU A 27 10.39 -7.18 8.33
C LEU A 27 11.52 -7.61 9.27
N THR A 28 11.18 -8.25 10.38
CA THR A 28 12.15 -8.75 11.36
C THR A 28 13.02 -9.85 10.77
N SER A 29 12.41 -10.86 10.12
CA SER A 29 13.16 -11.93 9.45
C SER A 29 14.06 -11.40 8.33
N MET A 30 13.61 -10.41 7.57
CA MET A 30 14.40 -9.76 6.52
C MET A 30 15.61 -8.99 7.09
N HIS A 31 15.44 -8.24 8.18
CA HIS A 31 16.56 -7.56 8.86
C HIS A 31 17.57 -8.56 9.42
N PHE A 32 17.11 -9.62 10.10
CA PHE A 32 18.00 -10.65 10.61
C PHE A 32 18.72 -11.43 9.52
N TYR A 33 18.06 -11.67 8.38
CA TYR A 33 18.70 -12.29 7.22
C TYR A 33 19.83 -11.41 6.66
N GLY A 34 19.58 -10.11 6.50
CA GLY A 34 20.61 -9.16 6.04
C GLY A 34 21.80 -9.07 7.00
N TRP A 35 21.53 -9.04 8.30
CA TRP A 35 22.57 -9.04 9.34
C TRP A 35 23.41 -10.33 9.33
N LYS A 36 22.78 -11.50 9.30
CA LYS A 36 23.47 -12.80 9.20
C LYS A 36 24.30 -12.93 7.92
N SER A 37 23.87 -12.27 6.84
CA SER A 37 24.57 -12.25 5.55
C SER A 37 25.71 -11.21 5.51
N GLY A 38 25.97 -10.49 6.60
CA GLY A 38 27.06 -9.50 6.68
C GLY A 38 26.81 -8.22 5.91
N LEU A 39 25.56 -7.87 5.60
CA LEU A 39 25.25 -6.61 4.93
C LEU A 39 25.51 -5.42 5.87
N LYS A 40 26.32 -4.48 5.40
CA LYS A 40 26.62 -3.23 6.11
C LYS A 40 25.38 -2.32 6.25
N THR A 41 24.49 -2.34 5.26
CA THR A 41 23.17 -1.71 5.30
C THR A 41 22.08 -2.77 5.22
N GLY A 42 21.26 -2.86 6.26
CA GLY A 42 20.10 -3.77 6.28
C GLY A 42 18.98 -3.31 5.36
N MET A 43 18.65 -2.01 5.35
CA MET A 43 17.59 -1.42 4.54
C MET A 43 17.81 0.10 4.41
N TYR A 44 17.53 0.67 3.24
CA TYR A 44 17.54 2.12 3.01
C TYR A 44 16.11 2.67 2.97
N TYR A 45 15.31 2.25 2.00
CA TYR A 45 13.88 2.51 1.95
C TYR A 45 13.08 1.22 1.88
N LEU A 46 11.93 1.22 2.56
CA LEU A 46 10.88 0.23 2.37
C LEU A 46 9.85 0.78 1.38
N ARG A 47 9.61 0.05 0.31
CA ARG A 47 8.59 0.34 -0.70
C ARG A 47 7.48 -0.68 -0.56
N THR A 48 6.28 -0.20 -0.25
CA THR A 48 5.09 -1.03 -0.05
C THR A 48 4.11 -0.84 -1.20
N LYS A 49 3.30 -1.86 -1.47
CA LYS A 49 2.18 -1.70 -2.38
C LYS A 49 0.99 -1.15 -1.58
N PRO A 50 0.26 -0.15 -2.08
CA PRO A 50 -0.97 0.28 -1.42
C PRO A 50 -2.01 -0.84 -1.46
N ALA A 51 -2.84 -0.92 -0.41
CA ALA A 51 -3.89 -1.93 -0.30
C ALA A 51 -4.95 -1.84 -1.41
N ALA A 52 -5.15 -0.64 -1.96
CA ALA A 52 -6.04 -0.39 -3.10
C ALA A 52 -5.25 0.24 -4.25
N ASN A 53 -5.53 -0.20 -5.48
CA ASN A 53 -4.98 0.45 -6.66
C ASN A 53 -5.66 1.81 -6.86
N PRO A 54 -4.90 2.89 -7.10
CA PRO A 54 -5.51 4.18 -7.40
C PRO A 54 -6.29 4.12 -8.71
N ILE A 55 -7.43 4.80 -8.76
CA ILE A 55 -8.17 5.02 -10.01
C ILE A 55 -7.30 5.90 -10.90
N GLN A 56 -6.76 5.34 -11.97
CA GLN A 56 -5.96 6.08 -12.93
C GLN A 56 -6.89 6.76 -13.93
N PHE A 57 -7.07 8.07 -13.79
CA PHE A 57 -7.75 8.89 -14.81
C PHE A 57 -6.84 9.01 -16.02
N THR A 58 -6.95 8.04 -16.92
CA THR A 58 -6.30 8.09 -18.23
C THR A 58 -7.23 8.81 -19.22
N VAL A 59 -6.66 9.34 -20.31
CA VAL A 59 -7.47 9.80 -21.43
C VAL A 59 -8.33 8.65 -21.92
N ASP A 60 -9.62 8.88 -22.18
CA ASP A 60 -10.55 7.88 -22.71
C ASP A 60 -9.91 7.14 -23.89
N GLN A 61 -9.51 5.89 -23.67
CA GLN A 61 -8.85 5.08 -24.70
C GLN A 61 -9.78 4.82 -25.88
N SER A 62 -11.10 4.85 -25.65
CA SER A 62 -12.13 4.79 -26.69
C SER A 62 -12.08 5.97 -27.67
N LYS A 63 -11.62 7.15 -27.24
CA LYS A 63 -11.45 8.32 -28.12
C LYS A 63 -10.14 8.29 -28.91
N LEU A 64 -9.16 7.51 -28.44
CA LEU A 64 -7.88 7.33 -29.12
C LEU A 64 -7.96 6.25 -30.21
N GLN A 65 -8.71 5.15 -29.98
CA GLN A 65 -8.93 4.09 -30.98
C GLN A 65 -9.59 4.59 -32.27
N ASN A 66 -10.42 5.63 -32.22
CA ASN A 66 -11.03 6.23 -33.41
C ASN A 66 -10.05 7.01 -34.30
N ARG A 67 -8.82 7.29 -33.82
CA ARG A 67 -7.80 8.00 -34.60
C ARG A 67 -6.88 7.03 -35.37
N ASP A 68 -6.70 5.82 -34.85
CA ASP A 68 -5.81 4.82 -35.46
C ASP A 68 -6.50 4.00 -36.57
N SER A 69 -7.84 3.90 -36.54
CA SER A 69 -8.64 3.19 -37.56
C SER A 69 -8.68 3.86 -38.95
N VAL A 70 -8.18 5.09 -39.10
CA VAL A 70 -8.05 5.76 -40.42
C VAL A 70 -6.70 5.43 -41.08
N ALA A 71 -5.74 4.85 -40.36
CA ALA A 71 -4.37 4.68 -40.82
C ALA A 71 -3.93 3.23 -41.11
N SER A 72 -4.74 2.20 -40.87
CA SER A 72 -4.32 0.81 -41.20
C SER A 72 -5.46 -0.11 -41.62
N SER A 73 -5.55 -0.27 -42.95
CA SER A 73 -5.93 -1.45 -43.74
C SER A 73 -7.37 -1.96 -43.75
N ASN A 74 -7.98 -1.89 -44.95
CA ASN A 74 -8.78 -3.00 -45.47
C ASN A 74 -7.97 -4.31 -45.41
N SER A 75 -8.35 -5.24 -44.52
CA SER A 75 -8.43 -6.68 -44.80
C SER A 75 -8.89 -7.48 -43.57
N SER A 76 -10.16 -7.91 -43.60
CA SER A 76 -10.69 -9.23 -43.19
C SER A 76 -10.22 -9.91 -41.90
N SER A 77 -11.13 -10.22 -40.97
CA SER A 77 -11.99 -11.42 -41.00
C SER A 77 -12.74 -11.62 -39.66
N SER A 78 -14.07 -11.87 -39.76
CA SER A 78 -14.91 -12.79 -38.96
C SER A 78 -14.58 -12.99 -37.45
N THR A 79 -15.50 -12.90 -36.48
CA THR A 79 -16.79 -13.63 -36.40
C THR A 79 -17.53 -13.16 -35.11
N ILE A 80 -18.82 -12.79 -35.23
CA ILE A 80 -20.02 -13.20 -34.47
C ILE A 80 -19.79 -13.62 -32.98
N ASP A 81 -20.47 -13.10 -31.94
CA ASP A 81 -21.92 -12.94 -31.83
C ASP A 81 -22.37 -11.91 -30.77
N ASN A 82 -23.57 -11.41 -30.99
CA ASN A 82 -24.31 -10.50 -30.12
C ASN A 82 -24.90 -11.25 -28.92
N THR A 83 -25.20 -10.55 -27.82
CA THR A 83 -26.59 -10.33 -27.35
C THR A 83 -26.60 -9.69 -25.96
N VAL A 84 -27.37 -8.60 -25.86
CA VAL A 84 -28.23 -8.13 -24.74
C VAL A 84 -27.60 -8.02 -23.35
N ASP A 85 -27.73 -6.93 -22.59
CA ASP A 85 -28.97 -6.21 -22.31
C ASP A 85 -28.66 -4.87 -21.59
N SER A 86 -29.33 -3.83 -22.08
CA SER A 86 -29.85 -2.65 -21.39
C SER A 86 -29.16 -2.05 -20.15
N SER A 87 -28.62 -0.85 -20.39
CA SER A 87 -28.96 0.37 -19.64
C SER A 87 -28.40 0.60 -18.21
N PRO A 88 -28.25 1.87 -17.80
CA PRO A 88 -27.15 2.32 -16.95
C PRO A 88 -27.53 2.28 -15.47
N ILE A 89 -26.69 1.65 -14.63
CA ILE A 89 -26.80 1.82 -13.18
C ILE A 89 -26.08 3.11 -12.78
N GLN A 90 -26.95 4.08 -12.52
CA GLN A 90 -26.74 5.36 -11.90
C GLN A 90 -25.87 5.31 -10.63
N SER A 91 -25.16 6.41 -10.41
CA SER A 91 -24.44 6.83 -9.20
C SER A 91 -25.06 6.28 -7.91
N PRO A 92 -24.26 5.85 -6.91
CA PRO A 92 -24.80 5.31 -5.68
C PRO A 92 -25.66 6.38 -5.01
N LYS A 93 -26.96 6.09 -4.90
CA LYS A 93 -27.87 6.80 -4.02
C LYS A 93 -27.36 6.61 -2.59
N LYS A 94 -27.39 7.69 -1.80
CA LYS A 94 -27.31 7.62 -0.35
C LYS A 94 -28.47 6.75 0.11
N ASP A 95 -28.17 5.51 0.48
CA ASP A 95 -29.14 4.65 1.12
C ASP A 95 -29.23 5.05 2.59
N VAL A 96 -30.46 5.37 2.96
CA VAL A 96 -30.94 5.75 4.28
C VAL A 96 -30.53 4.68 5.30
N ASN A 97 -29.60 5.03 6.19
CA ASN A 97 -29.48 4.67 7.63
C ASN A 97 -28.08 5.11 8.14
N ASP A 98 -27.76 6.41 8.03
CA ASP A 98 -26.41 6.94 8.33
C ASP A 98 -26.26 7.57 9.74
N ASP A 99 -27.32 7.67 10.53
CA ASP A 99 -27.27 8.41 11.80
C ASP A 99 -26.77 7.57 13.00
N ASP A 100 -27.00 6.25 13.02
CA ASP A 100 -26.60 5.38 14.16
C ASP A 100 -25.09 4.99 14.15
N ASN A 101 -24.43 5.08 12.99
CA ASN A 101 -23.03 4.67 12.84
C ASN A 101 -22.03 5.82 13.05
N ALA A 102 -22.47 7.07 12.89
CA ALA A 102 -21.64 8.24 13.14
C ALA A 102 -21.30 8.37 14.63
N GLU A 103 -22.26 8.09 15.52
CA GLU A 103 -22.09 8.18 16.96
C GLU A 103 -21.20 7.05 17.49
N LYS A 104 -21.37 5.83 16.97
CA LYS A 104 -20.51 4.69 17.29
C LYS A 104 -19.05 4.91 16.87
N ARG A 105 -18.81 5.56 15.73
CA ARG A 105 -17.46 5.96 15.27
C ARG A 105 -16.85 7.05 16.14
N LYS A 106 -17.65 8.03 16.59
CA LYS A 106 -17.19 9.05 17.55
C LYS A 106 -16.81 8.44 18.89
N GLN A 107 -17.64 7.54 19.43
CA GLN A 107 -17.38 6.83 20.68
C GLN A 107 -16.12 5.95 20.58
N LEU A 108 -15.92 5.23 19.46
CA LEU A 108 -14.73 4.41 19.24
C LEU A 108 -13.45 5.25 19.20
N ASN A 109 -13.51 6.40 18.52
CA ASN A 109 -12.38 7.32 18.42
C ASN A 109 -12.06 8.00 19.76
N GLU A 110 -13.09 8.36 20.52
CA GLU A 110 -12.94 8.96 21.85
C GLU A 110 -12.41 7.94 22.88
N GLN A 111 -12.84 6.68 22.79
CA GLN A 111 -12.27 5.59 23.59
C GLN A 111 -10.81 5.32 23.21
N ALA A 112 -10.47 5.37 21.92
CA ALA A 112 -9.10 5.23 21.46
C ALA A 112 -8.20 6.37 21.98
N SER A 113 -8.69 7.62 21.98
CA SER A 113 -7.94 8.75 22.55
C SER A 113 -7.75 8.64 24.06
N LYS A 114 -8.78 8.19 24.81
CA LYS A 114 -8.68 7.97 26.26
C LYS A 114 -7.73 6.82 26.62
N ASN A 115 -7.76 5.75 25.85
CA ASN A 115 -6.82 4.63 26.01
C ASN A 115 -5.38 5.05 25.71
N LEU A 116 -5.17 5.87 24.67
CA LEU A 116 -3.85 6.43 24.35
C LEU A 116 -3.35 7.37 25.46
N GLU A 117 -4.21 8.22 26.00
CA GLU A 117 -3.89 9.08 27.14
C GLU A 117 -3.57 8.26 28.40
N ALA A 118 -4.33 7.20 28.68
CA ALA A 118 -4.05 6.30 29.80
C ALA A 118 -2.70 5.57 29.65
N MET A 119 -2.34 5.15 28.44
CA MET A 119 -1.02 4.57 28.16
C MET A 119 0.11 5.60 28.33
N LEU A 120 -0.08 6.82 27.83
CA LEU A 120 0.87 7.93 27.99
C LEU A 120 1.01 8.37 29.46
N ALA A 121 -0.09 8.38 30.22
CA ALA A 121 -0.09 8.69 31.65
C ALA A 121 0.53 7.58 32.51
N CYS A 122 0.32 6.31 32.12
CA CYS A 122 1.00 5.17 32.73
C CYS A 122 2.52 5.24 32.49
N SER A 123 2.93 5.64 31.29
CA SER A 123 4.33 5.94 30.96
C SER A 123 4.91 7.11 31.77
N ARG A 124 4.13 8.17 32.01
CA ARG A 124 4.55 9.33 32.82
C ARG A 124 4.69 9.02 34.32
N LYS A 125 3.90 8.08 34.84
CA LYS A 125 3.97 7.60 36.23
C LYS A 125 5.02 6.51 36.46
N ASN A 126 5.40 5.79 35.40
CA ASN A 126 6.45 4.77 35.43
C ASN A 126 7.64 5.19 34.55
N LYS A 127 8.32 6.26 34.97
CA LYS A 127 9.45 6.86 34.25
C LYS A 127 10.63 5.88 34.07
N GLU A 128 10.74 4.90 34.97
CA GLU A 128 11.78 3.85 35.00
C GLU A 128 11.53 2.71 33.99
N ALA A 129 10.31 2.55 33.46
CA ALA A 129 10.01 1.53 32.43
C ALA A 129 10.34 2.00 31.00
N CYS A 130 10.76 3.24 30.81
CA CYS A 130 11.15 3.81 29.51
C CYS A 130 12.64 3.55 29.22
N THR A 131 13.06 2.28 29.23
CA THR A 131 14.45 1.84 29.02
C THR A 131 14.69 1.26 27.63
N VAL A 132 13.91 1.67 26.62
CA VAL A 132 14.06 1.18 25.23
C VAL A 132 14.44 2.28 24.22
N CYS A 133 14.59 3.53 24.65
CA CYS A 133 15.15 4.60 23.82
C CYS A 133 16.26 5.34 24.57
N SER A 134 17.39 4.66 24.82
CA SER A 134 18.71 5.28 25.02
C SER A 134 19.77 4.16 25.12
N SER A 135 20.30 3.77 23.97
CA SER A 135 21.72 3.44 23.80
C SER A 135 22.27 4.43 22.78
#